data_AF-A0A960TLL6-F1
#
_entry.id   AF-A0A960TLL6-F1
#
_cell.length_a   1.000
_cell.length_b   1.000
_cell.length_c   1.000
_cell.angle_alpha   90.00
_cell.angle_beta   90.00
_cell.angle_gamma   90.00
#
_symmetry.space_group_name_H-M   'P 1'
#
loop_
_entity.id
_entity.type
_entity.pdbx_description
1 polymer ?
#
loop_
_entity_poly.entity_id
_entity_poly.type
_entity_poly.pdbx_seq_one_letter_code
_entity_poly.pdbx_strand_id
1 'polypeptide(L)'
;MKDKDKILFGKIEDEYKMIPFDKINKITQYTDEKDYDKSNIDSLKEKIKKYGFDKAFPLTVDRSTEKGFFNVVSGNHRFVALEELVKEGILKKDYPVPVILKGFENYQERLIYQVGENQRRIPLPTDEGKAYRQLFDSGMKIEDIAEKFGQRKNTIETRLYLTFLAPDLFKLIGKDIPVTIASAIGKSSLVNGKPDYNLQIDLFKWYQDNKNQYGEPHHIESRARELGSVSFDFFNDNSSLTDSQKIGLAEVGSEEEAKRIIDRFKKTFDSIQKSYQKLFGKSIAELSPTLIKKLSGAFAYTNDNYLEKLNIILQDLKQVKALIEDRIKDLKSKTEIPIVFSPSLEKKIENLDSNLCELKLEKPKEPEKNSSFQFVSEDISKKEKKTKSDNLQSKMFDMKSEKYVDKNFKPKYKYDLISYSIENLITSIKNCLLQNGLDEKAKEFINSSYQINNLIQLEILWKKYIVFPNNEYNKLLKDKNKAYIESNQRGLFV
;
A
#
# COMPACT_ATOMS: atom_id res chain seq x y z
N MET A 1 -12.21 23.45 4.79
CA MET A 1 -13.31 22.46 4.71
C MET A 1 -14.40 23.06 3.82
N LYS A 2 -15.11 22.26 3.02
CA LYS A 2 -16.17 22.77 2.13
C LYS A 2 -17.51 22.70 2.87
N ASP A 3 -18.49 23.54 2.53
CA ASP A 3 -19.73 23.68 3.32
C ASP A 3 -20.58 22.40 3.47
N LYS A 4 -20.35 21.39 2.61
CA LYS A 4 -20.98 20.07 2.75
C LYS A 4 -20.53 19.33 4.02
N ASP A 5 -19.28 19.49 4.44
CA ASP A 5 -18.70 18.78 5.58
C ASP A 5 -19.33 19.27 6.90
N LYS A 6 -19.61 20.59 7.00
CA LYS A 6 -20.30 21.22 8.14
C LYS A 6 -21.72 20.71 8.38
N ILE A 7 -22.42 20.24 7.36
CA ILE A 7 -23.81 19.75 7.48
C ILE A 7 -23.83 18.33 8.06
N LEU A 8 -22.85 17.51 7.70
CA LEU A 8 -22.72 16.14 8.19
C LEU A 8 -22.22 16.07 9.64
N PHE A 9 -21.52 17.13 10.07
CA PHE A 9 -20.67 17.11 11.25
C PHE A 9 -20.79 18.38 12.13
N GLY A 10 -22.03 18.79 12.44
CA GLY A 10 -22.28 19.85 13.43
C GLY A 10 -22.32 19.29 14.86
N LYS A 11 -21.91 20.10 15.85
CA LYS A 11 -22.20 19.82 17.26
C LYS A 11 -23.71 19.86 17.46
N ILE A 12 -24.27 18.71 17.83
CA ILE A 12 -25.66 18.53 18.23
C ILE A 12 -25.57 17.92 19.63
N GLU A 13 -26.28 18.50 20.60
CA GLU A 13 -26.43 17.89 21.93
C GLU A 13 -27.18 16.55 21.79
N ASP A 14 -26.79 15.54 22.57
CA ASP A 14 -27.36 14.18 22.46
C ASP A 14 -28.88 14.21 22.71
N GLU A 15 -29.68 14.08 21.65
CA GLU A 15 -31.12 14.35 21.67
C GLU A 15 -31.93 13.07 21.43
N TYR A 16 -32.75 12.65 22.40
CA TYR A 16 -33.62 11.49 22.26
C TYR A 16 -34.82 11.80 21.34
N LYS A 17 -35.08 10.95 20.34
CA LYS A 17 -36.21 11.10 19.39
C LYS A 17 -36.88 9.77 19.07
N MET A 18 -38.13 9.86 18.63
CA MET A 18 -38.78 8.80 17.85
C MET A 18 -38.64 9.14 16.37
N ILE A 19 -38.02 8.26 15.59
CA ILE A 19 -37.81 8.46 14.14
C ILE A 19 -38.41 7.27 13.37
N PRO A 20 -39.19 7.49 12.30
CA PRO A 20 -39.69 6.40 11.44
C PRO A 20 -38.52 5.58 10.88
N PHE A 21 -38.65 4.26 10.89
CA PHE A 21 -37.57 3.37 10.44
C PHE A 21 -37.12 3.64 8.98
N ASP A 22 -38.05 3.98 8.08
CA ASP A 22 -37.77 4.38 6.69
C ASP A 22 -37.03 5.72 6.52
N LYS A 23 -36.69 6.40 7.62
CA LYS A 23 -35.78 7.55 7.67
C LYS A 23 -34.40 7.24 8.24
N ILE A 24 -34.14 6.00 8.64
CA ILE A 24 -32.86 5.56 9.20
C ILE A 24 -32.14 4.67 8.17
N ASN A 25 -31.07 5.21 7.60
CA ASN A 25 -30.23 4.54 6.62
C ASN A 25 -29.17 3.67 7.30
N LYS A 26 -28.85 2.53 6.69
CA LYS A 26 -27.64 1.76 7.02
C LYS A 26 -26.42 2.40 6.35
N ILE A 27 -25.30 2.44 7.06
CA ILE A 27 -23.99 2.82 6.52
C ILE A 27 -23.03 1.63 6.56
N THR A 28 -22.01 1.64 5.71
CA THR A 28 -20.91 0.67 5.76
C THR A 28 -20.25 0.69 7.14
N GLN A 29 -20.03 -0.50 7.70
CA GLN A 29 -19.37 -0.72 8.99
C GLN A 29 -18.04 -1.45 8.77
N TYR A 30 -17.14 -1.42 9.76
CA TYR A 30 -15.90 -2.20 9.72
C TYR A 30 -16.11 -3.69 10.03
N THR A 31 -17.16 -4.06 10.78
CA THR A 31 -17.63 -5.44 10.92
C THR A 31 -18.58 -5.76 9.76
N ASP A 32 -18.34 -6.86 9.05
CA ASP A 32 -19.18 -7.26 7.92
C ASP A 32 -20.48 -7.91 8.46
N GLU A 33 -21.65 -7.60 7.87
CA GLU A 33 -22.94 -8.14 8.38
C GLU A 33 -23.02 -9.68 8.36
N LYS A 34 -22.25 -10.33 7.48
CA LYS A 34 -22.13 -11.79 7.41
C LYS A 34 -21.51 -12.41 8.68
N ASP A 35 -20.74 -11.62 9.43
CA ASP A 35 -20.03 -12.00 10.65
C ASP A 35 -20.83 -11.63 11.90
N TYR A 36 -22.03 -11.04 11.75
CA TYR A 36 -22.94 -10.79 12.87
C TYR A 36 -23.48 -12.10 13.46
N ASP A 37 -23.61 -12.13 14.78
CA ASP A 37 -24.26 -13.22 15.49
C ASP A 37 -25.77 -13.27 15.17
N LYS A 38 -26.11 -14.15 14.22
CA LYS A 38 -27.49 -14.35 13.78
C LYS A 38 -28.41 -14.81 14.91
N SER A 39 -27.92 -15.61 15.87
CA SER A 39 -28.73 -16.10 16.98
C SER A 39 -29.19 -14.95 17.91
N ASN A 40 -28.33 -13.95 18.08
CA ASN A 40 -28.64 -12.71 18.80
C ASN A 40 -29.63 -11.83 18.02
N ILE A 41 -29.49 -11.73 16.70
CA ILE A 41 -30.45 -11.02 15.84
C ILE A 41 -31.83 -11.69 15.88
N ASP A 42 -31.91 -13.01 15.76
CA ASP A 42 -33.17 -13.76 15.85
C ASP A 42 -33.81 -13.60 17.25
N SER A 43 -33.02 -13.63 18.32
CA SER A 43 -33.49 -13.33 19.69
C SER A 43 -34.02 -11.90 19.84
N LEU A 44 -33.38 -10.91 19.21
CA LEU A 44 -33.85 -9.52 19.18
C LEU A 44 -35.15 -9.39 18.39
N LYS A 45 -35.28 -10.08 17.24
CA LYS A 45 -36.52 -10.09 16.45
C LYS A 45 -37.70 -10.61 17.26
N GLU A 46 -37.57 -11.76 17.91
CA GLU A 46 -38.67 -12.33 18.71
C GLU A 46 -39.03 -11.46 19.92
N LYS A 47 -38.05 -10.79 20.55
CA LYS A 47 -38.32 -9.79 21.59
C LYS A 47 -39.10 -8.59 21.04
N ILE A 48 -38.70 -8.04 19.88
CA ILE A 48 -39.38 -6.90 19.24
C ILE A 48 -40.80 -7.28 18.78
N LYS A 49 -41.00 -8.49 18.23
CA LYS A 49 -42.34 -9.02 17.88
C LYS A 49 -43.26 -9.06 19.10
N LYS A 50 -42.76 -9.54 20.24
CA LYS A 50 -43.56 -9.81 21.43
C LYS A 50 -43.80 -8.59 22.34
N TYR A 51 -42.82 -7.69 22.45
CA TYR A 51 -42.83 -6.59 23.42
C TYR A 51 -42.68 -5.20 22.78
N GLY A 52 -42.48 -5.11 21.46
CA GLY A 52 -42.07 -3.88 20.78
C GLY A 52 -40.59 -3.58 20.94
N PHE A 53 -40.11 -2.51 20.30
CA PHE A 53 -38.72 -2.08 20.43
C PHE A 53 -38.46 -1.47 21.82
N ASP A 54 -37.42 -1.95 22.50
CA ASP A 54 -37.07 -1.50 23.85
C ASP A 54 -36.51 -0.07 23.85
N LYS A 55 -37.24 0.84 24.52
CA LYS A 55 -36.88 2.26 24.64
C LYS A 55 -35.70 2.51 25.58
N ALA A 56 -35.36 1.58 26.46
CA ALA A 56 -34.17 1.67 27.31
C ALA A 56 -32.87 1.49 26.50
N PHE A 57 -32.96 0.85 25.33
CA PHE A 57 -31.84 0.64 24.42
C PHE A 57 -32.15 1.25 23.04
N PRO A 58 -32.13 2.58 22.90
CA PRO A 58 -32.32 3.27 21.62
C PRO A 58 -31.13 3.02 20.66
N LEU A 59 -31.34 3.22 19.35
CA LEU A 59 -30.23 3.26 18.38
C LEU A 59 -29.49 4.60 18.52
N THR A 60 -28.17 4.63 18.32
CA THR A 60 -27.46 5.91 18.13
C THR A 60 -27.43 6.23 16.64
N VAL A 61 -27.85 7.43 16.26
CA VAL A 61 -27.88 7.90 14.86
C VAL A 61 -27.22 9.26 14.70
N ASP A 62 -26.75 9.57 13.49
CA ASP A 62 -26.37 10.93 13.07
C ASP A 62 -27.18 11.39 11.86
N ARG A 63 -26.98 12.64 11.43
CA ARG A 63 -27.66 13.20 10.25
C ARG A 63 -27.06 12.66 8.96
N SER A 64 -27.92 12.27 8.03
CA SER A 64 -27.50 11.97 6.65
C SER A 64 -27.19 13.25 5.87
N THR A 65 -26.46 13.11 4.76
CA THR A 65 -26.38 14.14 3.71
C THR A 65 -27.76 14.43 3.11
N GLU A 66 -28.67 13.45 3.14
CA GLU A 66 -30.04 13.62 2.68
C GLU A 66 -30.91 14.25 3.78
N LYS A 67 -31.54 15.38 3.47
CA LYS A 67 -32.28 16.18 4.44
C LYS A 67 -33.48 15.41 5.00
N GLY A 68 -33.49 15.21 6.32
CA GLY A 68 -34.55 14.48 7.02
C GLY A 68 -34.33 12.97 7.13
N PHE A 69 -33.17 12.48 6.68
CA PHE A 69 -32.71 11.11 6.93
C PHE A 69 -31.54 11.10 7.91
N PHE A 70 -31.34 9.93 8.51
CA PHE A 70 -30.37 9.67 9.56
C PHE A 70 -29.55 8.43 9.22
N ASN A 71 -28.37 8.27 9.79
CA ASN A 71 -27.54 7.08 9.61
C ASN A 71 -27.44 6.32 10.94
N VAL A 72 -27.56 5.00 10.94
CA VAL A 72 -27.29 4.18 12.14
C VAL A 72 -25.79 4.15 12.44
N VAL A 73 -25.43 4.54 13.65
CA VAL A 73 -24.04 4.58 14.14
C VAL A 73 -23.78 3.44 15.10
N SER A 74 -24.66 3.26 16.09
CA SER A 74 -24.60 2.15 17.05
C SER A 74 -25.96 1.46 17.17
N GLY A 75 -25.91 0.15 17.41
CA GLY A 75 -27.09 -0.72 17.48
C GLY A 75 -27.38 -1.53 16.22
N ASN A 76 -26.38 -1.80 15.37
CA ASN A 76 -26.56 -2.49 14.09
C ASN A 76 -27.36 -3.81 14.17
N HIS A 77 -27.15 -4.67 15.17
CA HIS A 77 -27.98 -5.90 15.34
C HIS A 77 -29.48 -5.59 15.56
N ARG A 78 -29.80 -4.51 16.30
CA ARG A 78 -31.18 -4.04 16.52
C ARG A 78 -31.77 -3.42 15.25
N PHE A 79 -30.94 -2.73 14.46
CA PHE A 79 -31.33 -2.22 13.14
C PHE A 79 -31.63 -3.36 12.15
N VAL A 80 -30.78 -4.38 12.06
CA VAL A 80 -31.00 -5.56 11.19
C VAL A 80 -32.25 -6.33 11.64
N ALA A 81 -32.47 -6.49 12.95
CA ALA A 81 -33.70 -7.09 13.46
C ALA A 81 -34.96 -6.32 13.01
N LEU A 82 -34.96 -4.98 13.08
CA LEU A 82 -36.04 -4.15 12.53
C LEU A 82 -36.17 -4.31 11.00
N GLU A 83 -35.05 -4.32 10.28
CA GLU A 83 -35.03 -4.47 8.82
C GLU A 83 -35.67 -5.78 8.36
N GLU A 84 -35.35 -6.89 9.03
CA GLU A 84 -35.94 -8.20 8.75
C GLU A 84 -37.43 -8.24 9.11
N LEU A 85 -37.86 -7.64 10.23
CA LEU A 85 -39.27 -7.59 10.62
C LEU A 85 -40.13 -6.74 9.66
N VAL A 86 -39.56 -5.69 9.07
CA VAL A 86 -40.22 -4.90 8.02
C VAL A 86 -40.27 -5.67 6.70
N LYS A 87 -39.21 -6.42 6.34
CA LYS A 87 -39.20 -7.32 5.17
C LYS A 87 -40.19 -8.49 5.31
N GLU A 88 -40.36 -9.02 6.52
CA GLU A 88 -41.37 -10.03 6.88
C GLU A 88 -42.81 -9.45 6.90
N GLY A 89 -42.99 -8.13 6.76
CA GLY A 89 -44.30 -7.47 6.79
C GLY A 89 -44.94 -7.38 8.19
N ILE A 90 -44.21 -7.76 9.24
CA ILE A 90 -44.67 -7.76 10.63
C ILE A 90 -44.68 -6.35 11.21
N LEU A 91 -43.66 -5.55 10.87
CA LEU A 91 -43.60 -4.12 11.18
C LEU A 91 -43.84 -3.30 9.91
N LYS A 92 -44.50 -2.15 10.07
CA LYS A 92 -44.61 -1.17 8.98
C LYS A 92 -43.26 -0.46 8.78
N LYS A 93 -42.98 -0.04 7.54
CA LYS A 93 -41.75 0.70 7.19
C LYS A 93 -41.56 2.00 7.99
N ASP A 94 -42.66 2.64 8.41
CA ASP A 94 -42.69 3.89 9.17
C ASP A 94 -42.72 3.66 10.70
N TYR A 95 -42.46 2.42 11.16
CA TYR A 95 -42.45 2.08 12.59
C TYR A 95 -41.57 3.04 13.40
N PRO A 96 -42.09 3.66 14.48
CA PRO A 96 -41.35 4.67 15.23
C PRO A 96 -40.27 4.04 16.11
N VAL A 97 -39.01 4.27 15.75
CA VAL A 97 -37.83 3.74 16.47
C VAL A 97 -37.32 4.80 17.46
N PRO A 98 -37.05 4.43 18.73
CA PRO A 98 -36.38 5.32 19.67
C PRO A 98 -34.89 5.41 19.33
N VAL A 99 -34.38 6.63 19.20
CA VAL A 99 -32.99 6.91 18.83
C VAL A 99 -32.39 8.02 19.70
N ILE A 100 -31.06 8.02 19.84
CA ILE A 100 -30.27 9.16 20.31
C ILE A 100 -29.62 9.78 19.06
N LEU A 101 -29.98 11.02 18.75
CA LEU A 101 -29.31 11.81 17.71
C LEU A 101 -28.02 12.38 18.27
N LYS A 102 -26.88 12.03 17.67
CA LYS A 102 -25.54 12.44 18.09
C LYS A 102 -24.84 13.24 16.99
N GLY A 103 -24.15 14.31 17.37
CA GLY A 103 -23.21 15.03 16.51
C GLY A 103 -21.80 14.46 16.61
N PHE A 104 -21.07 14.47 15.49
CA PHE A 104 -19.64 14.18 15.39
C PHE A 104 -18.99 15.31 14.60
N GLU A 105 -17.73 15.68 14.83
CA GLU A 105 -17.04 16.73 14.05
C GLU A 105 -16.44 16.22 12.73
N ASN A 106 -16.26 14.90 12.59
CA ASN A 106 -15.74 14.26 11.38
C ASN A 106 -15.98 12.73 11.40
N TYR A 107 -15.50 12.03 10.36
CA TYR A 107 -15.57 10.58 10.25
C TYR A 107 -14.79 9.83 11.34
N GLN A 108 -13.63 10.36 11.76
CA GLN A 108 -12.77 9.73 12.76
C GLN A 108 -13.46 9.68 14.12
N GLU A 109 -14.10 10.77 14.55
CA GLU A 109 -14.87 10.80 15.80
C GLU A 109 -16.06 9.84 15.79
N ARG A 110 -16.77 9.76 14.65
CA ARG A 110 -17.84 8.78 14.44
C ARG A 110 -17.31 7.36 14.61
N LEU A 111 -16.21 7.03 13.95
CA LEU A 111 -15.58 5.72 14.01
C LEU A 111 -15.03 5.40 15.42
N ILE A 112 -14.40 6.36 16.09
CA ILE A 112 -13.96 6.22 17.50
C ILE A 112 -15.14 5.88 18.41
N TYR A 113 -16.27 6.58 18.26
CA TYR A 113 -17.47 6.26 19.04
C TYR A 113 -17.99 4.84 18.74
N GLN A 114 -18.03 4.44 17.47
CA GLN A 114 -18.46 3.09 17.07
C GLN A 114 -17.56 1.98 17.61
N VAL A 115 -16.24 2.19 17.61
CA VAL A 115 -15.27 1.25 18.20
C VAL A 115 -15.40 1.21 19.72
N GLY A 116 -15.51 2.37 20.38
CA GLY A 116 -15.68 2.47 21.83
C GLY A 116 -16.97 1.80 22.34
N GLU A 117 -18.08 1.92 21.60
CA GLU A 117 -19.32 1.19 21.91
C GLU A 117 -19.15 -0.33 21.78
N ASN A 118 -18.41 -0.81 20.76
CA ASN A 118 -18.12 -2.25 20.59
C ASN A 118 -17.09 -2.77 21.62
N GLN A 119 -16.16 -1.95 22.09
CA GLN A 119 -15.21 -2.28 23.16
C GLN A 119 -15.86 -2.42 24.55
N ARG A 120 -17.13 -2.03 24.72
CA ARG A 120 -17.94 -2.43 25.91
C ARG A 120 -18.38 -3.89 25.89
N ARG A 121 -18.06 -4.62 24.81
CA ARG A 121 -18.24 -6.07 24.66
C ARG A 121 -16.85 -6.71 24.52
N ILE A 122 -16.80 -7.94 24.01
CA ILE A 122 -15.55 -8.57 23.56
C ILE A 122 -15.48 -8.39 22.04
N PRO A 123 -14.78 -7.37 21.52
CA PRO A 123 -14.65 -7.17 20.07
C PRO A 123 -13.72 -8.22 19.46
N LEU A 124 -13.94 -8.55 18.18
CA LEU A 124 -13.03 -9.42 17.44
C LEU A 124 -11.74 -8.66 17.10
N PRO A 125 -10.54 -9.23 17.32
CA PRO A 125 -9.27 -8.62 16.94
C PRO A 125 -9.16 -8.26 15.45
N THR A 126 -9.86 -8.99 14.59
CA THR A 126 -9.99 -8.70 13.16
C THR A 126 -10.73 -7.39 12.89
N ASP A 127 -11.80 -7.14 13.65
CA ASP A 127 -12.66 -5.95 13.50
C ASP A 127 -11.99 -4.72 14.09
N GLU A 128 -11.32 -4.86 15.25
CA GLU A 128 -10.43 -3.83 15.78
C GLU A 128 -9.33 -3.48 14.77
N GLY A 129 -8.72 -4.48 14.12
CA GLY A 129 -7.74 -4.28 13.05
C GLY A 129 -8.28 -3.46 11.88
N LYS A 130 -9.45 -3.84 11.33
CA LYS A 130 -10.12 -3.08 10.26
C LYS A 130 -10.44 -1.63 10.68
N ALA A 131 -10.94 -1.43 11.90
CA ALA A 131 -11.33 -0.10 12.38
C ALA A 131 -10.12 0.80 12.68
N TYR A 132 -9.08 0.27 13.34
CA TYR A 132 -7.83 1.00 13.57
C TYR A 132 -7.15 1.32 12.25
N ARG A 133 -7.25 0.44 11.24
CA ARG A 133 -6.71 0.69 9.91
C ARG A 133 -7.39 1.88 9.24
N GLN A 134 -8.72 1.96 9.28
CA GLN A 134 -9.47 3.12 8.79
C GLN A 134 -9.12 4.42 9.53
N LEU A 135 -8.87 4.37 10.85
CA LEU A 135 -8.37 5.53 11.60
C LEU A 135 -6.95 5.93 11.16
N PHE A 136 -6.04 4.96 11.02
CA PHE A 136 -4.66 5.20 10.58
C PHE A 136 -4.58 5.76 9.16
N ASP A 137 -5.28 5.16 8.19
CA ASP A 137 -5.31 5.63 6.79
C ASP A 137 -5.99 7.01 6.66
N SER A 138 -6.83 7.41 7.62
CA SER A 138 -7.37 8.77 7.71
C SER A 138 -6.38 9.81 8.28
N GLY A 139 -5.15 9.41 8.62
CA GLY A 139 -4.06 10.26 9.10
C GLY A 139 -3.89 10.33 10.62
N MET A 140 -4.56 9.46 11.40
CA MET A 140 -4.40 9.42 12.86
C MET A 140 -3.17 8.61 13.27
N LYS A 141 -2.38 9.10 14.24
CA LYS A 141 -1.19 8.38 14.70
C LYS A 141 -1.55 7.22 15.60
N ILE A 142 -0.66 6.24 15.69
CA ILE A 142 -0.85 5.03 16.50
C ILE A 142 -0.93 5.38 17.98
N GLU A 143 -0.14 6.37 18.42
CA GLU A 143 -0.15 6.94 19.76
C GLU A 143 -1.52 7.55 20.08
N ASP A 144 -2.08 8.36 19.16
CA ASP A 144 -3.40 8.97 19.32
C ASP A 144 -4.51 7.90 19.37
N ILE A 145 -4.46 6.89 18.49
CA ILE A 145 -5.39 5.75 18.48
C ILE A 145 -5.30 4.98 19.82
N ALA A 146 -4.09 4.71 20.29
CA ALA A 146 -3.85 4.01 21.56
C ALA A 146 -4.42 4.78 22.75
N GLU A 147 -4.19 6.10 22.81
CA GLU A 147 -4.73 6.98 23.85
C GLU A 147 -6.27 6.99 23.83
N LYS A 148 -6.90 7.17 22.64
CA LYS A 148 -8.37 7.23 22.51
C LYS A 148 -9.10 5.98 23.00
N PHE A 149 -8.46 4.81 22.91
CA PHE A 149 -9.04 3.53 23.35
C PHE A 149 -8.45 2.99 24.65
N GLY A 150 -7.57 3.74 25.33
CA GLY A 150 -6.89 3.29 26.55
C GLY A 150 -6.03 2.03 26.36
N GLN A 151 -5.50 1.82 25.15
CA GLN A 151 -4.72 0.65 24.77
C GLN A 151 -3.21 0.93 24.76
N ARG A 152 -2.40 -0.14 24.72
CA ARG A 152 -0.95 -0.02 24.49
C ARG A 152 -0.68 0.13 22.98
N LYS A 153 0.35 0.90 22.61
CA LYS A 153 0.83 1.04 21.22
C LYS A 153 0.96 -0.34 20.52
N ASN A 154 1.68 -1.29 21.14
CA ASN A 154 1.86 -2.64 20.59
C ASN A 154 0.53 -3.38 20.35
N THR A 155 -0.54 -3.11 21.11
CA THR A 155 -1.87 -3.68 20.84
C THR A 155 -2.42 -3.15 19.53
N ILE A 156 -2.35 -1.84 19.31
CA ILE A 156 -2.79 -1.19 18.05
C ILE A 156 -1.97 -1.70 16.87
N GLU A 157 -0.64 -1.75 16.99
CA GLU A 157 0.28 -2.29 15.97
C GLU A 157 -0.04 -3.75 15.63
N THR A 158 -0.25 -4.60 16.65
CA THR A 158 -0.62 -6.02 16.47
C THR A 158 -1.88 -6.16 15.63
N ARG A 159 -2.89 -5.32 15.89
CA ARG A 159 -4.18 -5.31 15.18
C ARG A 159 -4.05 -4.78 13.76
N LEU A 160 -3.28 -3.70 13.57
CA LEU A 160 -2.99 -3.12 12.26
C LEU A 160 -2.24 -4.11 11.37
N TYR A 161 -1.26 -4.87 11.90
CA TYR A 161 -0.55 -5.87 11.11
C TYR A 161 -1.43 -7.01 10.58
N LEU A 162 -2.58 -7.31 11.23
CA LEU A 162 -3.54 -8.27 10.70
C LEU A 162 -4.10 -7.84 9.33
N THR A 163 -4.21 -6.54 9.08
CA THR A 163 -4.80 -6.00 7.83
C THR A 163 -3.93 -6.18 6.60
N PHE A 164 -2.68 -6.63 6.75
CA PHE A 164 -1.80 -7.00 5.64
C PHE A 164 -1.89 -8.47 5.24
N LEU A 165 -2.65 -9.29 5.97
CA LEU A 165 -2.77 -10.72 5.68
C LEU A 165 -3.62 -10.97 4.44
N ALA A 166 -3.26 -12.01 3.68
CA ALA A 166 -4.08 -12.52 2.59
C ALA A 166 -5.50 -12.85 3.11
N PRO A 167 -6.58 -12.61 2.32
CA PRO A 167 -7.95 -12.77 2.80
C PRO A 167 -8.29 -14.14 3.38
N ASP A 168 -7.67 -15.21 2.87
CA ASP A 168 -7.87 -16.57 3.42
C ASP A 168 -7.12 -16.80 4.73
N LEU A 169 -5.90 -16.25 4.85
CA LEU A 169 -5.12 -16.30 6.09
C LEU A 169 -5.79 -15.48 7.21
N PHE A 170 -6.42 -14.36 6.86
CA PHE A 170 -7.20 -13.53 7.77
C PHE A 170 -8.41 -14.27 8.37
N LYS A 171 -9.08 -15.14 7.60
CA LYS A 171 -10.24 -15.94 8.07
C LYS A 171 -9.88 -17.00 9.12
N LEU A 172 -8.60 -17.37 9.23
CA LEU A 172 -8.09 -18.39 10.16
C LEU A 172 -7.74 -17.82 11.54
N ILE A 173 -7.73 -16.49 11.69
CA ILE A 173 -7.41 -15.81 12.95
C ILE A 173 -8.41 -16.21 14.04
N GLY A 174 -7.89 -16.66 15.19
CA GLY A 174 -8.70 -17.09 16.34
C GLY A 174 -9.32 -18.49 16.20
N LYS A 175 -9.18 -19.14 15.04
CA LYS A 175 -9.59 -20.54 14.81
C LYS A 175 -8.35 -21.45 14.77
N ASP A 176 -7.52 -21.24 13.76
CA ASP A 176 -6.34 -22.08 13.47
C ASP A 176 -5.02 -21.34 13.69
N ILE A 177 -5.08 -20.02 13.89
CA ILE A 177 -3.91 -19.14 14.08
C ILE A 177 -4.14 -18.17 15.24
N PRO A 178 -3.26 -18.16 16.27
CA PRO A 178 -3.27 -17.13 17.29
C PRO A 178 -3.04 -15.73 16.70
N VAL A 179 -3.72 -14.72 17.25
CA VAL A 179 -3.64 -13.32 16.78
C VAL A 179 -2.20 -12.79 16.72
N THR A 180 -1.35 -13.17 17.69
CA THR A 180 0.06 -12.79 17.75
C THR A 180 0.88 -13.37 16.61
N ILE A 181 0.60 -14.61 16.20
CA ILE A 181 1.27 -15.28 15.08
C ILE A 181 0.79 -14.74 13.74
N ALA A 182 -0.53 -14.54 13.58
CA ALA A 182 -1.10 -13.87 12.42
C ALA A 182 -0.48 -12.47 12.24
N SER A 183 -0.36 -11.69 13.32
CA SER A 183 0.31 -10.39 13.31
C SER A 183 1.79 -10.48 12.94
N ALA A 184 2.52 -11.49 13.43
CA ALA A 184 3.93 -11.68 13.11
C ALA A 184 4.14 -12.04 11.63
N ILE A 185 3.27 -12.86 11.05
CA ILE A 185 3.26 -13.15 9.61
C ILE A 185 2.95 -11.88 8.81
N GLY A 186 1.95 -11.10 9.23
CA GLY A 186 1.57 -9.84 8.60
C GLY A 186 2.70 -8.81 8.59
N LYS A 187 3.38 -8.62 9.73
CA LYS A 187 4.58 -7.77 9.86
C LYS A 187 5.74 -8.26 8.98
N SER A 188 6.10 -9.53 9.10
CA SER A 188 7.33 -10.08 8.52
C SER A 188 7.27 -10.32 7.01
N SER A 189 6.10 -10.13 6.41
CA SER A 189 5.85 -10.27 4.97
C SER A 189 5.70 -8.93 4.24
N LEU A 190 6.04 -7.80 4.88
CA LEU A 190 5.99 -6.48 4.25
C LEU A 190 7.25 -6.20 3.43
N VAL A 191 7.08 -6.15 2.11
CA VAL A 191 8.12 -5.75 1.16
C VAL A 191 7.74 -4.37 0.60
N ASN A 192 8.55 -3.34 0.89
CA ASN A 192 8.29 -1.95 0.50
C ASN A 192 6.88 -1.45 0.91
N GLY A 193 6.42 -1.83 2.11
CA GLY A 193 5.10 -1.47 2.64
C GLY A 193 3.91 -2.22 2.01
N LYS A 194 4.15 -3.21 1.14
CA LYS A 194 3.12 -4.07 0.55
C LYS A 194 3.26 -5.52 1.05
N PRO A 195 2.16 -6.26 1.22
CA PRO A 195 2.22 -7.65 1.64
C PRO A 195 2.69 -8.59 0.51
N ASP A 196 3.66 -9.45 0.81
CA ASP A 196 4.03 -10.60 -0.02
C ASP A 196 3.25 -11.84 0.42
N TYR A 197 2.20 -12.17 -0.33
CA TYR A 197 1.35 -13.32 -0.03
C TYR A 197 2.04 -14.68 -0.21
N ASN A 198 3.09 -14.79 -1.03
CA ASN A 198 3.85 -16.06 -1.14
C ASN A 198 4.63 -16.30 0.14
N LEU A 199 5.33 -15.28 0.63
CA LEU A 199 6.04 -15.33 1.90
C LEU A 199 5.08 -15.59 3.08
N GLN A 200 3.87 -15.02 3.07
CA GLN A 200 2.85 -15.35 4.08
C GLN A 200 2.44 -16.83 4.07
N ILE A 201 2.25 -17.42 2.88
CA ILE A 201 1.91 -18.83 2.73
C ILE A 201 3.04 -19.72 3.25
N ASP A 202 4.31 -19.39 2.95
CA ASP A 202 5.45 -20.19 3.39
C ASP A 202 5.71 -20.07 4.90
N LEU A 203 5.56 -18.87 5.48
CA LEU A 203 5.58 -18.67 6.93
C LEU A 203 4.44 -19.40 7.64
N PHE A 204 3.23 -19.41 7.05
CA PHE A 204 2.07 -20.10 7.61
C PHE A 204 2.21 -21.62 7.58
N LYS A 205 2.67 -22.21 6.47
CA LYS A 205 2.98 -23.65 6.39
C LYS A 205 4.03 -24.03 7.42
N TRP A 206 5.14 -23.30 7.45
CA TRP A 206 6.22 -23.52 8.41
C TRP A 206 5.71 -23.45 9.85
N TYR A 207 4.84 -22.49 10.19
CA TYR A 207 4.19 -22.43 11.49
C TYR A 207 3.35 -23.67 11.78
N GLN A 208 2.50 -24.13 10.86
CA GLN A 208 1.67 -25.32 11.09
C GLN A 208 2.49 -26.57 11.37
N ASP A 209 3.60 -26.75 10.64
CA ASP A 209 4.52 -27.87 10.80
C ASP A 209 5.31 -27.80 12.13
N ASN A 210 5.57 -26.60 12.65
CA ASN A 210 6.51 -26.37 13.76
C ASN A 210 5.87 -25.84 15.07
N LYS A 211 4.56 -25.55 15.10
CA LYS A 211 3.88 -24.85 16.22
C LYS A 211 4.06 -25.48 17.61
N ASN A 212 4.31 -26.80 17.68
CA ASN A 212 4.53 -27.50 18.95
C ASN A 212 5.90 -27.20 19.59
N GLN A 213 6.88 -26.75 18.80
CA GLN A 213 8.26 -26.50 19.23
C GLN A 213 8.66 -25.03 19.06
N TYR A 214 8.15 -24.37 18.02
CA TYR A 214 8.51 -23.00 17.61
C TYR A 214 7.26 -22.11 17.45
N GLY A 215 6.30 -22.25 18.38
CA GLY A 215 4.99 -21.61 18.32
C GLY A 215 4.94 -20.11 18.63
N GLU A 216 6.07 -19.47 18.96
CA GLU A 216 6.14 -18.05 19.36
C GLU A 216 6.43 -17.07 18.19
N PRO A 217 5.94 -15.80 18.24
CA PRO A 217 6.10 -14.81 17.16
C PRO A 217 7.51 -14.58 16.65
N HIS A 218 8.52 -14.56 17.53
CA HIS A 218 9.90 -14.29 17.15
C HIS A 218 10.52 -15.37 16.26
N HIS A 219 9.96 -16.60 16.27
CA HIS A 219 10.37 -17.64 15.34
C HIS A 219 9.87 -17.36 13.91
N ILE A 220 8.67 -16.79 13.75
CA ILE A 220 8.16 -16.33 12.45
C ILE A 220 9.06 -15.22 11.90
N GLU A 221 9.43 -14.25 12.75
CA GLU A 221 10.35 -13.17 12.36
C GLU A 221 11.73 -13.70 11.99
N SER A 222 12.22 -14.76 12.66
CA SER A 222 13.48 -15.43 12.30
C SER A 222 13.37 -16.17 10.97
N ARG A 223 12.28 -16.91 10.77
CA ARG A 223 12.03 -17.66 9.52
C ARG A 223 11.88 -16.72 8.32
N ALA A 224 11.25 -15.57 8.51
CA ALA A 224 11.14 -14.56 7.45
C ALA A 224 12.52 -14.01 7.05
N ARG A 225 13.40 -13.75 8.02
CA ARG A 225 14.79 -13.32 7.77
C ARG A 225 15.59 -14.39 7.02
N GLU A 226 15.43 -15.68 7.36
CA GLU A 226 16.04 -16.79 6.60
C GLU A 226 15.58 -16.86 5.14
N LEU A 227 14.31 -16.52 4.88
CA LEU A 227 13.73 -16.44 3.53
C LEU A 227 14.08 -15.14 2.79
N GLY A 228 14.98 -14.32 3.34
CA GLY A 228 15.44 -13.06 2.73
C GLY A 228 14.52 -11.87 2.94
N SER A 229 13.52 -11.96 3.82
CA SER A 229 12.69 -10.81 4.18
C SER A 229 13.50 -9.78 4.96
N VAL A 230 13.48 -8.54 4.48
CA VAL A 230 14.04 -7.38 5.16
C VAL A 230 12.91 -6.75 5.98
N SER A 231 13.04 -6.76 7.31
CA SER A 231 11.99 -6.26 8.21
C SER A 231 11.65 -4.80 7.91
N PHE A 232 10.45 -4.56 7.36
CA PHE A 232 9.93 -3.23 7.08
C PHE A 232 9.02 -2.76 8.22
N ASP A 233 9.52 -1.90 9.10
CA ASP A 233 8.71 -1.24 10.12
C ASP A 233 7.78 -0.20 9.49
N PHE A 234 6.62 -0.67 9.04
CA PHE A 234 5.59 0.13 8.35
C PHE A 234 5.10 1.35 9.16
N PHE A 235 5.20 1.29 10.49
CA PHE A 235 4.76 2.36 11.38
C PHE A 235 5.81 3.42 11.68
N ASN A 236 7.07 3.20 11.30
CA ASN A 236 8.15 4.14 11.59
C ASN A 236 8.27 5.11 10.40
N ASP A 237 7.96 6.40 10.63
CA ASP A 237 7.88 7.43 9.58
C ASP A 237 9.27 7.87 9.09
N ASN A 238 9.94 6.94 8.42
CA ASN A 238 11.18 7.12 7.70
C ASN A 238 10.93 7.75 6.31
N SER A 239 9.89 8.57 6.14
CA SER A 239 9.59 9.30 4.89
C SER A 239 10.69 10.29 4.50
N SER A 240 11.51 10.73 5.46
CA SER A 240 12.71 11.54 5.23
C SER A 240 13.95 10.72 4.80
N LEU A 241 13.92 9.39 4.92
CA LEU A 241 15.01 8.51 4.50
C LEU A 241 14.86 8.10 3.03
N THR A 242 15.96 8.18 2.29
CA THR A 242 16.09 7.53 0.98
C THR A 242 15.96 6.02 1.11
N ASP A 243 15.61 5.31 0.04
CA ASP A 243 15.44 3.86 0.09
C ASP A 243 16.74 3.13 0.46
N SER A 244 17.91 3.66 0.06
CA SER A 244 19.21 3.13 0.49
C SER A 244 19.45 3.32 2.00
N GLN A 245 18.93 4.40 2.60
CA GLN A 245 18.95 4.59 4.06
C GLN A 245 17.97 3.67 4.79
N LYS A 246 16.81 3.35 4.20
CA LYS A 246 15.88 2.36 4.77
C LYS A 246 16.49 0.96 4.78
N ILE A 247 17.11 0.53 3.68
CA ILE A 247 17.82 -0.77 3.61
C ILE A 247 18.99 -0.78 4.60
N GLY A 248 19.80 0.28 4.66
CA GLY A 248 20.91 0.38 5.62
C GLY A 248 20.45 0.35 7.08
N LEU A 249 19.32 1.00 7.40
CA LEU A 249 18.71 0.95 8.74
C LEU A 249 18.23 -0.47 9.09
N ALA A 250 17.66 -1.19 8.12
CA ALA A 250 17.21 -2.57 8.32
C ALA A 250 18.37 -3.58 8.46
N GLU A 251 19.51 -3.37 7.78
CA GLU A 251 20.73 -4.17 8.00
C GLU A 251 21.34 -3.94 9.39
N VAL A 252 21.21 -2.74 9.96
CA VAL A 252 21.74 -2.39 11.29
C VAL A 252 20.74 -2.69 12.43
N GLY A 253 19.45 -2.74 12.12
CA GLY A 253 18.38 -3.13 13.05
C GLY A 253 17.77 -2.00 13.88
N SER A 254 18.50 -0.90 14.17
CA SER A 254 17.93 0.30 14.81
C SER A 254 18.73 1.58 14.53
N GLU A 255 18.09 2.74 14.69
CA GLU A 255 18.75 4.04 14.48
C GLU A 255 19.76 4.35 15.59
N GLU A 256 19.48 3.92 16.82
CA GLU A 256 20.37 4.02 17.97
C GLU A 256 21.64 3.20 17.76
N GLU A 257 21.52 1.98 17.23
CA GLU A 257 22.68 1.12 16.97
C GLU A 257 23.51 1.66 15.80
N ALA A 258 22.87 2.18 14.75
CA ALA A 258 23.56 2.92 13.68
C ALA A 258 24.35 4.12 14.22
N LYS A 259 23.73 4.94 15.09
CA LYS A 259 24.39 6.07 15.75
C LYS A 259 25.58 5.60 16.61
N ARG A 260 25.42 4.53 17.40
CA ARG A 260 26.49 3.96 18.25
C ARG A 260 27.69 3.46 17.45
N ILE A 261 27.44 2.73 16.34
CA ILE A 261 28.49 2.21 15.46
C ILE A 261 29.28 3.39 14.85
N ILE A 262 28.58 4.38 14.30
CA ILE A 262 29.19 5.57 13.70
C ILE A 262 29.97 6.40 14.73
N ASP A 263 29.44 6.59 15.94
CA ASP A 263 30.14 7.33 16.99
C ASP A 263 31.38 6.61 17.53
N ARG A 264 31.35 5.27 17.59
CA ARG A 264 32.54 4.47 17.92
C ARG A 264 33.61 4.61 16.83
N PHE A 265 33.21 4.56 15.57
CA PHE A 265 34.10 4.75 14.43
C PHE A 265 34.73 6.15 14.43
N LYS A 266 33.92 7.22 14.58
CA LYS A 266 34.39 8.61 14.69
C LYS A 266 35.42 8.79 15.81
N LYS A 267 35.11 8.34 17.04
CA LYS A 267 36.02 8.46 18.20
C LYS A 267 37.37 7.77 17.94
N THR A 268 37.34 6.60 17.31
CA THR A 268 38.55 5.86 16.93
C THR A 268 39.34 6.61 15.85
N PHE A 269 38.66 7.07 14.80
CA PHE A 269 39.26 7.82 13.70
C PHE A 269 39.90 9.14 14.17
N ASP A 270 39.20 9.92 15.00
CA ASP A 270 39.71 11.16 15.59
C ASP A 270 40.97 10.93 16.44
N SER A 271 41.04 9.79 17.15
CA SER A 271 42.20 9.40 17.95
C SER A 271 43.41 9.05 17.07
N ILE A 272 43.18 8.28 16.00
CA ILE A 272 44.21 7.97 14.99
C ILE A 272 44.69 9.25 14.31
N GLN A 273 43.77 10.12 13.87
CA GLN A 273 44.09 11.38 13.22
C GLN A 273 44.91 12.32 14.13
N LYS A 274 44.53 12.48 15.41
CA LYS A 274 45.31 13.26 16.37
C LYS A 274 46.71 12.70 16.60
N SER A 275 46.83 11.37 16.66
CA SER A 275 48.12 10.68 16.84
C SER A 275 49.03 10.87 15.62
N TYR A 276 48.47 10.73 14.41
CA TYR A 276 49.16 11.04 13.16
C TYR A 276 49.60 12.51 13.11
N GLN A 277 48.69 13.46 13.37
CA GLN A 277 48.99 14.89 13.31
C GLN A 277 50.06 15.33 14.31
N LYS A 278 50.12 14.69 15.48
CA LYS A 278 51.17 14.92 16.49
C LYS A 278 52.55 14.44 16.04
N LEU A 279 52.62 13.38 15.24
CA LEU A 279 53.88 12.79 14.77
C LEU A 279 54.37 13.39 13.44
N PHE A 280 53.46 13.74 12.53
CA PHE A 280 53.77 14.02 11.12
C PHE A 280 53.26 15.39 10.62
N GLY A 281 52.62 16.20 11.47
CA GLY A 281 51.95 17.44 11.04
C GLY A 281 50.60 17.18 10.37
N LYS A 282 49.92 18.24 9.90
CA LYS A 282 48.55 18.09 9.37
C LYS A 282 48.51 17.52 7.96
N SER A 283 49.61 17.58 7.21
CA SER A 283 49.73 16.98 5.87
C SER A 283 51.18 16.64 5.51
N ILE A 284 51.37 15.85 4.46
CA ILE A 284 52.69 15.54 3.90
C ILE A 284 53.43 16.82 3.41
N ALA A 285 52.70 17.88 3.06
CA ALA A 285 53.30 19.17 2.70
C ALA A 285 53.84 19.96 3.92
N GLU A 286 53.41 19.62 5.14
CA GLU A 286 53.92 20.19 6.41
C GLU A 286 55.05 19.35 7.03
N LEU A 287 55.40 18.22 6.42
CA LEU A 287 56.38 17.27 6.94
C LEU A 287 57.80 17.83 6.75
N SER A 288 58.37 18.38 7.83
CA SER A 288 59.70 19.00 7.80
C SER A 288 60.77 18.04 7.24
N PRO A 289 61.60 18.49 6.27
CA PRO A 289 62.76 17.72 5.80
C PRO A 289 63.72 17.31 6.92
N THR A 290 63.82 18.10 8.00
CA THR A 290 64.65 17.75 9.17
C THR A 290 64.05 16.65 10.03
N LEU A 291 62.72 16.52 10.05
CA LEU A 291 62.03 15.43 10.74
C LEU A 291 62.17 14.13 9.95
N ILE A 292 61.99 14.17 8.62
CA ILE A 292 62.22 13.03 7.73
C ILE A 292 63.65 12.51 7.92
N LYS A 293 64.66 13.39 7.85
CA LYS A 293 66.07 13.01 8.05
C LYS A 293 66.32 12.35 9.41
N LYS A 294 65.69 12.83 10.49
CA LYS A 294 65.81 12.23 11.83
C LYS A 294 65.13 10.87 11.92
N LEU A 295 63.92 10.72 11.38
CA LEU A 295 63.18 9.45 11.39
C LEU A 295 63.89 8.38 10.55
N SER A 296 64.32 8.71 9.33
CA SER A 296 65.09 7.77 8.49
C SER A 296 66.39 7.34 9.15
N GLY A 297 67.10 8.27 9.82
CA GLY A 297 68.30 7.95 10.59
C GLY A 297 68.02 7.05 11.80
N ALA A 298 66.91 7.27 12.51
CA ALA A 298 66.51 6.44 13.64
C ALA A 298 66.15 5.01 13.21
N PHE A 299 65.31 4.83 12.19
CA PHE A 299 64.95 3.49 11.69
C PHE A 299 66.15 2.75 11.08
N ALA A 300 67.05 3.45 10.38
CA ALA A 300 68.28 2.86 9.85
C ALA A 300 69.26 2.43 10.97
N TYR A 301 69.21 3.09 12.14
CA TYR A 301 70.04 2.74 13.30
C TYR A 301 69.46 1.57 14.11
N THR A 302 68.14 1.54 14.34
CA THR A 302 67.51 0.47 15.15
C THR A 302 67.21 -0.80 14.35
N ASN A 303 67.15 -0.72 13.01
CA ASN A 303 66.80 -1.83 12.12
C ASN A 303 65.42 -2.45 12.41
N ASP A 304 64.47 -1.63 12.90
CA ASP A 304 63.12 -2.07 13.25
C ASP A 304 62.18 -2.25 12.05
N ASN A 305 61.33 -3.28 12.09
CA ASN A 305 60.33 -3.57 11.06
C ASN A 305 59.01 -2.76 11.16
N TYR A 306 59.00 -1.62 11.87
CA TYR A 306 57.77 -0.82 12.03
C TYR A 306 57.26 -0.22 10.71
N LEU A 307 58.14 0.02 9.71
CA LEU A 307 57.73 0.46 8.38
C LEU A 307 56.95 -0.63 7.61
N GLU A 308 57.33 -1.90 7.79
CA GLU A 308 56.62 -3.04 7.19
C GLU A 308 55.27 -3.26 7.87
N LYS A 309 55.23 -3.21 9.21
CA LYS A 309 53.96 -3.24 9.99
C LYS A 309 53.01 -2.10 9.60
N LEU A 310 53.54 -0.90 9.36
CA LEU A 310 52.76 0.23 8.86
C LEU A 310 52.21 -0.03 7.46
N ASN A 311 53.00 -0.63 6.55
CA ASN A 311 52.54 -0.99 5.22
C ASN A 311 51.40 -2.02 5.25
N ILE A 312 51.47 -3.03 6.13
CA ILE A 312 50.38 -4.00 6.34
C ILE A 312 49.09 -3.26 6.76
N ILE A 313 49.16 -2.43 7.80
CA ILE A 313 48.02 -1.64 8.30
C ILE A 313 47.42 -0.75 7.19
N LEU A 314 48.26 -0.13 6.36
CA LEU A 314 47.80 0.68 5.22
C LEU A 314 47.09 -0.14 4.15
N GLN A 315 47.53 -1.38 3.89
CA GLN A 315 46.86 -2.29 2.95
C GLN A 315 45.51 -2.76 3.51
N ASP A 316 45.45 -3.18 4.77
CA ASP A 316 44.21 -3.62 5.43
C ASP A 316 43.17 -2.50 5.45
N LEU A 317 43.55 -1.29 5.87
CA LEU A 317 42.65 -0.12 5.87
C LEU A 317 42.16 0.25 4.47
N LYS A 318 43.00 0.06 3.43
CA LYS A 318 42.61 0.27 2.04
C LYS A 318 41.59 -0.77 1.56
N GLN A 319 41.75 -2.04 1.94
CA GLN A 319 40.80 -3.11 1.62
C GLN A 319 39.47 -2.92 2.37
N VAL A 320 39.51 -2.66 3.68
CA VAL A 320 38.32 -2.40 4.50
C VAL A 320 37.54 -1.20 3.95
N LYS A 321 38.23 -0.12 3.57
CA LYS A 321 37.61 1.03 2.91
C LYS A 321 36.89 0.62 1.61
N ALA A 322 37.58 -0.10 0.72
CA ALA A 322 37.02 -0.52 -0.57
C ALA A 322 35.78 -1.41 -0.40
N LEU A 323 35.81 -2.39 0.53
CA LEU A 323 34.68 -3.26 0.82
C LEU A 323 33.45 -2.49 1.33
N ILE A 324 33.66 -1.48 2.18
CA ILE A 324 32.58 -0.61 2.69
C ILE A 324 32.03 0.28 1.56
N GLU A 325 32.90 0.87 0.73
CA GLU A 325 32.48 1.71 -0.40
C GLU A 325 31.69 0.91 -1.46
N ASP A 326 32.15 -0.30 -1.80
CA ASP A 326 31.43 -1.21 -2.72
C ASP A 326 30.10 -1.67 -2.13
N ARG A 327 30.00 -1.97 -0.83
CA ARG A 327 28.71 -2.32 -0.20
C ARG A 327 27.75 -1.13 -0.18
N ILE A 328 28.22 0.09 0.08
CA ILE A 328 27.41 1.31 -0.01
C ILE A 328 26.93 1.54 -1.46
N LYS A 329 27.74 1.19 -2.46
CA LYS A 329 27.37 1.27 -3.88
C LYS A 329 26.35 0.20 -4.28
N ASP A 330 26.52 -1.03 -3.82
CA ASP A 330 25.56 -2.14 -3.97
C ASP A 330 24.17 -1.75 -3.40
N LEU A 331 24.13 -1.24 -2.16
CA LEU A 331 22.91 -0.75 -1.51
C LEU A 331 22.20 0.37 -2.29
N LYS A 332 22.94 1.24 -2.98
CA LYS A 332 22.38 2.27 -3.87
C LYS A 332 21.89 1.69 -5.19
N SER A 333 22.65 0.77 -5.80
CA SER A 333 22.25 0.14 -7.06
C SER A 333 20.98 -0.72 -6.93
N LYS A 334 20.77 -1.35 -5.77
CA LYS A 334 19.53 -2.10 -5.45
C LYS A 334 18.28 -1.23 -5.44
N THR A 335 18.42 0.08 -5.23
CA THR A 335 17.32 1.05 -5.33
C THR A 335 17.09 1.61 -6.74
N GLU A 336 17.96 1.27 -7.69
CA GLU A 336 17.88 1.73 -9.09
C GLU A 336 17.43 0.61 -10.07
N ILE A 337 17.15 -0.60 -9.58
CA ILE A 337 16.72 -1.74 -10.41
C ILE A 337 15.35 -1.42 -11.04
N PRO A 338 15.24 -1.32 -12.39
CA PRO A 338 13.95 -1.36 -13.06
C PRO A 338 13.32 -2.74 -12.80
N ILE A 339 12.00 -2.82 -12.64
CA ILE A 339 11.29 -4.08 -12.44
C ILE A 339 11.49 -4.97 -13.69
N VAL A 340 12.53 -5.81 -13.65
CA VAL A 340 12.79 -6.86 -14.62
C VAL A 340 12.37 -8.16 -13.97
N PHE A 341 11.27 -8.71 -14.48
CA PHE A 341 10.78 -10.03 -14.06
C PHE A 341 11.88 -11.08 -14.26
N SER A 342 11.99 -12.01 -13.32
CA SER A 342 13.00 -13.07 -13.44
C SER A 342 12.69 -13.97 -14.65
N PRO A 343 13.68 -14.32 -15.50
CA PRO A 343 13.48 -15.21 -16.66
C PRO A 343 12.96 -16.62 -16.32
N SER A 344 12.85 -16.94 -15.03
CA SER A 344 12.26 -18.18 -14.52
C SER A 344 10.73 -18.24 -14.63
N LEU A 345 10.06 -17.10 -14.80
CA LEU A 345 8.59 -17.02 -14.98
C LEU A 345 8.16 -17.21 -16.44
N GLU A 346 8.90 -16.63 -17.40
CA GLU A 346 8.56 -16.74 -18.84
C GLU A 346 8.53 -18.20 -19.29
N LYS A 347 9.55 -19.00 -18.93
CA LYS A 347 9.59 -20.46 -19.20
C LYS A 347 8.48 -21.27 -18.50
N LYS A 348 7.84 -20.75 -17.46
CA LYS A 348 6.67 -21.39 -16.83
C LYS A 348 5.36 -21.00 -17.53
N ILE A 349 5.29 -19.83 -18.13
CA ILE A 349 4.11 -19.35 -18.87
C ILE A 349 4.04 -20.02 -20.25
N GLU A 350 5.15 -20.13 -20.98
CA GLU A 350 5.18 -20.84 -22.28
C GLU A 350 4.71 -22.31 -22.18
N ASN A 351 5.03 -23.00 -21.07
CA ASN A 351 4.59 -24.38 -20.81
C ASN A 351 3.14 -24.51 -20.32
N LEU A 352 2.47 -23.39 -19.99
CA LEU A 352 1.04 -23.38 -19.62
C LEU A 352 0.17 -23.13 -20.85
N ASP A 353 0.55 -22.21 -21.74
CA ASP A 353 -0.21 -21.92 -22.97
C ASP A 353 -0.22 -23.12 -23.93
N SER A 354 0.88 -23.89 -24.04
CA SER A 354 0.95 -25.07 -24.89
C SER A 354 -0.02 -26.19 -24.50
N ASN A 355 -0.47 -26.25 -23.24
CA ASN A 355 -1.40 -27.25 -22.73
C ASN A 355 -2.88 -26.81 -22.81
N LEU A 356 -3.16 -25.56 -23.19
CA LEU A 356 -4.52 -25.02 -23.31
C LEU A 356 -5.13 -25.17 -24.72
N CYS A 357 -4.32 -25.54 -25.72
CA CYS A 357 -4.77 -25.64 -27.12
C CYS A 357 -5.44 -26.96 -27.55
N GLU A 358 -5.45 -28.02 -26.73
CA GLU A 358 -5.99 -29.34 -27.16
C GLU A 358 -7.43 -29.64 -26.73
N LEU A 359 -8.11 -28.74 -26.00
CA LEU A 359 -9.53 -28.91 -25.68
C LEU A 359 -10.44 -28.49 -26.85
N LYS A 360 -10.60 -29.44 -27.78
CA LYS A 360 -11.51 -29.38 -28.93
C LYS A 360 -12.94 -29.00 -28.49
N LEU A 361 -13.48 -27.95 -29.10
CA LEU A 361 -14.92 -27.71 -29.19
C LEU A 361 -15.34 -27.77 -30.65
N GLU A 362 -15.94 -28.89 -31.03
CA GLU A 362 -16.59 -29.06 -32.34
C GLU A 362 -17.79 -28.09 -32.46
N LYS A 363 -17.96 -27.52 -33.66
CA LYS A 363 -19.18 -26.81 -34.06
C LYS A 363 -19.64 -27.30 -35.44
N PRO A 364 -20.95 -27.28 -35.72
CA PRO A 364 -21.54 -28.11 -36.76
C PRO A 364 -21.33 -27.58 -38.19
N LYS A 365 -21.35 -28.53 -39.14
CA LYS A 365 -21.62 -28.37 -40.58
C LYS A 365 -22.92 -27.58 -40.82
N GLU A 366 -23.22 -26.90 -41.92
CA GLU A 366 -22.69 -26.66 -43.28
C GLU A 366 -23.52 -25.44 -43.85
N PRO A 367 -23.50 -25.00 -45.14
CA PRO A 367 -22.77 -25.45 -46.31
C PRO A 367 -22.00 -24.35 -47.08
N GLU A 368 -21.41 -24.77 -48.19
CA GLU A 368 -20.45 -24.10 -49.08
C GLU A 368 -20.96 -22.87 -49.84
N LYS A 369 -20.02 -22.00 -50.26
CA LYS A 369 -19.95 -21.49 -51.65
C LYS A 369 -18.58 -20.92 -52.06
N ASN A 370 -17.82 -21.76 -52.75
CA ASN A 370 -16.93 -21.50 -53.90
C ASN A 370 -16.17 -20.18 -54.11
N SER A 371 -14.89 -20.38 -54.48
CA SER A 371 -14.13 -19.64 -55.52
C SER A 371 -13.64 -18.21 -55.17
N SER A 372 -12.49 -17.70 -55.64
CA SER A 372 -11.49 -18.24 -56.58
C SER A 372 -10.22 -17.36 -56.62
N PHE A 373 -9.04 -17.97 -56.84
CA PHE A 373 -7.80 -17.40 -57.44
C PHE A 373 -7.09 -16.24 -56.68
N GLN A 374 -5.77 -16.16 -56.40
CA GLN A 374 -4.49 -16.66 -56.97
C GLN A 374 -3.74 -15.64 -57.87
N PHE A 375 -2.40 -15.62 -57.72
CA PHE A 375 -1.34 -14.87 -58.45
C PHE A 375 -1.04 -13.40 -58.02
N VAL A 376 0.17 -12.83 -58.14
CA VAL A 376 1.60 -13.26 -57.94
C VAL A 376 2.54 -12.16 -58.49
N SER A 377 3.73 -11.97 -57.90
CA SER A 377 4.92 -11.25 -58.46
C SER A 377 4.75 -9.72 -58.72
N GLU A 378 5.79 -8.90 -58.96
CA GLU A 378 7.25 -9.13 -59.00
C GLU A 378 8.04 -7.84 -58.64
N ASP A 379 9.37 -7.97 -58.52
CA ASP A 379 10.36 -6.92 -58.28
C ASP A 379 10.47 -5.85 -59.40
N ILE A 380 11.11 -4.71 -59.10
CA ILE A 380 12.46 -4.35 -59.63
C ILE A 380 12.97 -2.99 -59.09
N SER A 381 14.30 -2.88 -59.05
CA SER A 381 15.09 -1.90 -58.29
C SER A 381 15.76 -0.79 -59.12
N LYS A 382 16.40 0.17 -58.41
CA LYS A 382 17.43 1.16 -58.87
C LYS A 382 16.82 2.39 -59.60
N LYS A 383 17.38 3.61 -59.54
CA LYS A 383 18.67 4.19 -59.08
C LYS A 383 18.45 5.74 -59.02
N GLU A 384 19.10 6.63 -58.25
CA GLU A 384 20.52 6.99 -58.14
C GLU A 384 20.83 7.94 -56.94
N LYS A 385 22.11 7.98 -56.50
CA LYS A 385 22.97 9.15 -56.13
C LYS A 385 22.27 10.43 -55.60
N LYS A 386 22.72 11.16 -54.56
CA LYS A 386 24.03 11.43 -53.91
C LYS A 386 23.70 12.27 -52.63
N THR A 387 24.53 12.59 -51.62
CA THR A 387 25.99 12.50 -51.36
C THR A 387 26.23 12.33 -49.83
N LYS A 388 27.51 12.30 -49.42
CA LYS A 388 28.06 12.63 -48.07
C LYS A 388 27.72 14.09 -47.66
N SER A 389 27.90 14.60 -46.44
CA SER A 389 28.27 14.22 -45.06
C SER A 389 28.60 15.57 -44.39
N ASP A 390 28.67 15.60 -43.06
CA ASP A 390 29.28 16.67 -42.25
C ASP A 390 28.44 17.96 -42.07
N ASN A 391 28.59 18.56 -40.88
CA ASN A 391 27.85 19.70 -40.33
C ASN A 391 26.32 19.54 -40.18
N LEU A 392 25.92 19.04 -39.00
CA LEU A 392 24.97 19.76 -38.13
C LEU A 392 25.01 19.25 -36.66
N GLN A 393 26.21 19.14 -36.09
CA GLN A 393 26.38 18.92 -34.64
C GLN A 393 26.32 20.24 -33.83
N SER A 394 25.82 21.32 -34.44
CA SER A 394 25.75 22.65 -33.84
C SER A 394 24.55 23.46 -34.35
N LYS A 395 23.32 23.09 -33.94
CA LYS A 395 22.12 23.95 -33.84
C LYS A 395 20.90 23.16 -33.34
N MET A 396 20.86 22.88 -32.03
CA MET A 396 19.61 22.62 -31.29
C MET A 396 19.80 22.91 -29.79
N PHE A 397 20.35 24.09 -29.52
CA PHE A 397 20.13 24.80 -28.26
C PHE A 397 19.32 26.06 -28.58
N ASP A 398 18.47 26.46 -27.64
CA ASP A 398 17.58 27.63 -27.67
C ASP A 398 16.50 27.67 -28.76
N MET A 399 15.39 26.98 -28.47
CA MET A 399 14.06 27.64 -28.48
C MET A 399 13.19 27.06 -27.35
N LYS A 400 13.33 27.62 -26.14
CA LYS A 400 12.29 27.52 -25.10
C LYS A 400 11.07 28.33 -25.54
N SER A 401 10.20 27.74 -26.35
CA SER A 401 8.81 28.21 -26.44
C SER A 401 7.99 27.46 -25.39
N GLU A 402 7.66 28.13 -24.28
CA GLU A 402 6.66 27.63 -23.35
C GLU A 402 5.34 27.44 -24.10
N LYS A 403 4.96 26.18 -24.37
CA LYS A 403 3.62 25.89 -24.89
C LYS A 403 2.64 26.26 -23.79
N TYR A 404 1.85 27.31 -24.03
CA TYR A 404 0.77 27.73 -23.15
C TYR A 404 -0.34 26.65 -23.18
N VAL A 405 -0.19 25.63 -22.32
CA VAL A 405 -1.18 24.56 -22.18
C VAL A 405 -2.42 25.15 -21.53
N ASP A 406 -3.51 25.23 -22.28
CA ASP A 406 -4.81 25.65 -21.73
C ASP A 406 -5.17 24.78 -20.52
N LYS A 407 -5.34 25.45 -19.37
CA LYS A 407 -5.68 24.81 -18.10
C LYS A 407 -6.99 24.01 -18.19
N ASN A 408 -7.89 24.36 -19.10
CA ASN A 408 -9.16 23.67 -19.33
C ASN A 408 -9.10 22.57 -20.42
N PHE A 409 -7.99 22.40 -21.14
CA PHE A 409 -7.86 21.36 -22.16
C PHE A 409 -8.01 19.95 -21.56
N LYS A 410 -8.82 19.12 -22.23
CA LYS A 410 -9.05 17.70 -21.93
C LYS A 410 -8.90 16.90 -23.22
N PRO A 411 -7.95 15.94 -23.32
CA PRO A 411 -7.80 15.15 -24.53
C PRO A 411 -8.97 14.18 -24.71
N LYS A 412 -9.23 13.81 -25.97
CA LYS A 412 -10.19 12.74 -26.30
C LYS A 412 -9.54 11.40 -25.99
N TYR A 413 -10.15 10.64 -25.10
CA TYR A 413 -9.68 9.31 -24.73
C TYR A 413 -10.31 8.25 -25.64
N LYS A 414 -9.47 7.38 -26.21
CA LYS A 414 -9.90 6.18 -26.94
C LYS A 414 -9.71 4.99 -26.02
N TYR A 415 -10.79 4.27 -25.72
CA TYR A 415 -10.73 3.05 -24.92
C TYR A 415 -10.13 1.91 -25.76
N ASP A 416 -9.33 1.06 -25.12
CA ASP A 416 -8.72 -0.11 -25.74
C ASP A 416 -9.03 -1.37 -24.91
N LEU A 417 -9.42 -2.44 -25.60
CA LEU A 417 -10.14 -3.61 -25.05
C LEU A 417 -9.26 -4.56 -24.21
N ILE A 418 -8.00 -4.19 -23.99
CA ILE A 418 -6.99 -5.00 -23.30
C ILE A 418 -7.03 -4.74 -21.76
N SER A 419 -7.75 -3.70 -21.31
CA SER A 419 -7.77 -3.25 -19.91
C SER A 419 -9.03 -3.67 -19.13
N TYR A 420 -9.01 -4.87 -18.56
CA TYR A 420 -10.08 -5.38 -17.67
C TYR A 420 -9.92 -5.01 -16.18
N SER A 421 -8.81 -4.36 -15.78
CA SER A 421 -8.63 -3.85 -14.41
C SER A 421 -8.72 -2.33 -14.36
N ILE A 422 -9.20 -1.80 -13.23
CA ILE A 422 -9.25 -0.35 -12.99
C ILE A 422 -7.84 0.25 -12.95
N GLU A 423 -6.83 -0.47 -12.44
CA GLU A 423 -5.42 -0.06 -12.46
C GLU A 423 -4.89 0.12 -13.89
N ASN A 424 -5.23 -0.80 -14.81
CA ASN A 424 -4.88 -0.69 -16.22
C ASN A 424 -5.59 0.50 -16.88
N LEU A 425 -6.83 0.80 -16.46
CA LEU A 425 -7.54 1.96 -16.97
C LEU A 425 -6.96 3.29 -16.45
N ILE A 426 -6.65 3.38 -15.15
CA ILE A 426 -5.94 4.53 -14.56
C ILE A 426 -4.60 4.74 -15.28
N THR A 427 -3.86 3.66 -15.53
CA THR A 427 -2.60 3.70 -16.28
C THR A 427 -2.79 4.15 -17.73
N SER A 428 -3.84 3.68 -18.41
CA SER A 428 -4.19 4.08 -19.77
C SER A 428 -4.58 5.57 -19.86
N ILE A 429 -5.39 6.07 -18.93
CA ILE A 429 -5.79 7.49 -18.87
C ILE A 429 -4.59 8.37 -18.51
N LYS A 430 -3.73 7.96 -17.57
CA LYS A 430 -2.43 8.61 -17.29
C LYS A 430 -1.59 8.72 -18.56
N ASN A 431 -1.42 7.62 -19.29
CA ASN A 431 -0.64 7.60 -20.54
C ASN A 431 -1.25 8.53 -21.61
N CYS A 432 -2.58 8.59 -21.72
CA CYS A 432 -3.27 9.54 -22.60
C CYS A 432 -2.98 11.00 -22.23
N LEU A 433 -2.95 11.35 -20.94
CA LEU A 433 -2.57 12.69 -20.46
C LEU A 433 -1.10 13.01 -20.78
N LEU A 434 -0.18 12.07 -20.53
CA LEU A 434 1.26 12.23 -20.83
C LEU A 434 1.52 12.39 -22.33
N GLN A 435 0.86 11.60 -23.19
CA GLN A 435 0.95 11.73 -24.66
C GLN A 435 0.45 13.09 -25.18
N ASN A 436 -0.33 13.83 -24.39
CA ASN A 436 -0.80 15.17 -24.71
C ASN A 436 0.02 16.28 -24.00
N GLY A 437 1.14 15.95 -23.35
CA GLY A 437 2.00 16.91 -22.64
C GLY A 437 1.36 17.50 -21.38
N LEU A 438 0.54 16.72 -20.68
CA LEU A 438 -0.22 17.14 -19.50
C LEU A 438 0.34 16.53 -18.21
N ASP A 439 1.66 16.57 -18.03
CA ASP A 439 2.39 15.87 -16.96
C ASP A 439 1.89 16.16 -15.54
N GLU A 440 1.65 17.43 -15.20
CA GLU A 440 1.11 17.80 -13.88
C GLU A 440 -0.34 17.33 -13.69
N LYS A 441 -1.16 17.34 -14.75
CA LYS A 441 -2.51 16.76 -14.69
C LYS A 441 -2.46 15.24 -14.57
N ALA A 442 -1.48 14.57 -15.17
CA ALA A 442 -1.28 13.13 -15.04
C ALA A 442 -0.89 12.75 -13.60
N LYS A 443 -0.05 13.56 -12.93
CA LYS A 443 0.28 13.42 -11.49
C LYS A 443 -0.96 13.67 -10.61
N GLU A 444 -1.67 14.78 -10.81
CA GLU A 444 -2.89 15.11 -10.05
C GLU A 444 -3.97 14.02 -10.23
N PHE A 445 -4.12 13.51 -11.45
CA PHE A 445 -5.02 12.42 -11.80
C PHE A 445 -4.67 11.11 -11.06
N ILE A 446 -3.40 10.71 -11.08
CA ILE A 446 -2.92 9.51 -10.38
C ILE A 446 -3.16 9.62 -8.89
N ASN A 447 -2.74 10.73 -8.26
CA ASN A 447 -2.90 10.95 -6.83
C ASN A 447 -4.38 10.98 -6.42
N SER A 448 -5.24 11.60 -7.24
CA SER A 448 -6.68 11.61 -7.01
C SER A 448 -7.32 10.24 -7.22
N SER A 449 -6.77 9.39 -8.11
CA SER A 449 -7.31 8.06 -8.39
C SER A 449 -7.08 7.07 -7.23
N TYR A 450 -5.96 7.22 -6.51
CA TYR A 450 -5.68 6.44 -5.30
C TYR A 450 -6.51 6.86 -4.07
N GLN A 451 -7.26 7.96 -4.14
CA GLN A 451 -8.12 8.46 -3.05
C GLN A 451 -9.61 8.14 -3.27
N ILE A 452 -9.92 7.19 -4.16
CA ILE A 452 -11.28 6.92 -4.61
C ILE A 452 -11.70 5.49 -4.28
N ASN A 453 -12.74 5.39 -3.43
CA ASN A 453 -13.19 4.13 -2.85
C ASN A 453 -14.48 3.62 -3.53
N ASN A 454 -14.98 4.29 -4.58
CA ASN A 454 -16.13 3.82 -5.35
C ASN A 454 -16.15 4.24 -6.82
N LEU A 455 -16.92 3.46 -7.60
CA LEU A 455 -17.01 3.54 -9.05
C LEU A 455 -17.54 4.87 -9.60
N ILE A 456 -18.38 5.57 -8.82
CA ILE A 456 -19.06 6.81 -9.23
C ILE A 456 -18.10 8.00 -9.09
N GLN A 457 -17.39 8.08 -7.96
CA GLN A 457 -16.30 9.05 -7.77
C GLN A 457 -15.23 8.92 -8.86
N LEU A 458 -14.88 7.68 -9.23
CA LEU A 458 -13.85 7.41 -10.23
C LEU A 458 -14.25 7.91 -11.63
N GLU A 459 -15.53 7.77 -11.98
CA GLU A 459 -16.08 8.28 -13.23
C GLU A 459 -16.15 9.81 -13.28
N ILE A 460 -16.53 10.43 -12.16
CA ILE A 460 -16.51 11.89 -12.00
C ILE A 460 -15.07 12.40 -12.14
N LEU A 461 -14.08 11.69 -11.58
CA LEU A 461 -12.67 12.01 -11.76
C LEU A 461 -12.24 11.91 -13.22
N TRP A 462 -12.55 10.82 -13.93
CA TRP A 462 -12.18 10.69 -15.35
C TRP A 462 -12.74 11.84 -16.19
N LYS A 463 -14.02 12.19 -15.99
CA LYS A 463 -14.68 13.33 -16.67
C LYS A 463 -14.07 14.70 -16.31
N LYS A 464 -13.31 14.82 -15.22
CA LYS A 464 -12.51 16.03 -14.90
C LYS A 464 -11.33 16.20 -15.85
N TYR A 465 -10.71 15.12 -16.33
CA TYR A 465 -9.43 15.18 -17.09
C TYR A 465 -9.54 14.83 -18.57
N ILE A 466 -10.48 13.97 -18.98
CA ILE A 466 -10.61 13.48 -20.36
C ILE A 466 -12.04 13.62 -20.91
N VAL A 467 -12.16 13.58 -22.24
CA VAL A 467 -13.44 13.52 -22.95
C VAL A 467 -13.63 12.14 -23.58
N PHE A 468 -14.74 11.48 -23.26
CA PHE A 468 -15.11 10.22 -23.91
C PHE A 468 -15.97 10.48 -25.17
N PRO A 469 -15.64 9.89 -26.32
CA PRO A 469 -16.58 9.76 -27.44
C PRO A 469 -17.77 8.88 -27.01
N ASN A 470 -19.00 9.27 -27.39
CA ASN A 470 -20.24 8.59 -26.94
C ASN A 470 -20.25 7.06 -27.15
N ASN A 471 -19.60 6.57 -28.22
CA ASN A 471 -19.54 5.13 -28.53
C ASN A 471 -18.53 4.34 -27.67
N GLU A 472 -17.51 5.00 -27.09
CA GLU A 472 -16.53 4.33 -26.21
C GLU A 472 -17.00 4.31 -24.76
N TYR A 473 -17.71 5.35 -24.33
CA TYR A 473 -18.23 5.47 -22.97
C TYR A 473 -19.17 4.32 -22.57
N ASN A 474 -20.01 3.86 -23.50
CA ASN A 474 -20.96 2.77 -23.27
C ASN A 474 -20.29 1.37 -23.25
N LYS A 475 -19.13 1.19 -23.91
CA LYS A 475 -18.33 -0.03 -23.78
C LYS A 475 -17.69 -0.07 -22.40
N LEU A 476 -17.01 1.02 -22.04
CA LEU A 476 -16.37 1.19 -20.74
C LEU A 476 -17.34 0.91 -19.58
N LEU A 477 -18.59 1.39 -19.63
CA LEU A 477 -19.58 1.12 -18.58
C LEU A 477 -19.94 -0.36 -18.41
N LYS A 478 -19.97 -1.16 -19.49
CA LYS A 478 -20.22 -2.61 -19.40
C LYS A 478 -19.05 -3.34 -18.75
N ASP A 479 -17.83 -3.06 -19.20
CA ASP A 479 -16.64 -3.77 -18.74
C ASP A 479 -16.20 -3.31 -17.34
N LYS A 480 -16.38 -2.02 -16.99
CA LYS A 480 -16.12 -1.44 -15.65
C LYS A 480 -16.97 -2.08 -14.56
N ASN A 481 -18.23 -2.44 -14.85
CA ASN A 481 -19.09 -3.15 -13.89
C ASN A 481 -18.61 -4.59 -13.67
N LYS A 482 -18.18 -5.29 -14.73
CA LYS A 482 -17.58 -6.62 -14.63
C LYS A 482 -16.27 -6.59 -13.85
N ALA A 483 -15.38 -5.66 -14.20
CA ALA A 483 -14.12 -5.40 -13.52
C ALA A 483 -14.29 -5.12 -12.02
N TYR A 484 -15.30 -4.31 -11.65
CA TYR A 484 -15.60 -4.00 -10.24
C TYR A 484 -16.06 -5.22 -9.43
N ILE A 485 -16.90 -6.07 -10.04
CA ILE A 485 -17.36 -7.32 -9.42
C ILE A 485 -16.16 -8.26 -9.20
N GLU A 486 -15.30 -8.42 -10.21
CA GLU A 486 -14.09 -9.25 -10.11
C GLU A 486 -13.05 -8.66 -9.13
N SER A 487 -12.91 -7.33 -9.05
CA SER A 487 -11.97 -6.67 -8.14
C SER A 487 -12.45 -6.69 -6.69
N ASN A 488 -13.76 -6.60 -6.44
CA ASN A 488 -14.33 -6.80 -5.10
C ASN A 488 -14.22 -8.27 -4.66
N GLN A 489 -14.33 -9.23 -5.60
CA GLN A 489 -14.05 -10.65 -5.31
C GLN A 489 -12.56 -10.92 -5.02
N ARG A 490 -11.65 -10.11 -5.58
CA ARG A 490 -10.19 -10.19 -5.37
C ARG A 490 -9.64 -9.23 -4.30
N GLY A 491 -10.47 -8.42 -3.65
CA GLY A 491 -10.05 -7.49 -2.60
C GLY A 491 -9.19 -6.29 -3.07
N LEU A 492 -9.23 -5.94 -4.36
CA LEU A 492 -8.40 -4.88 -4.96
C LEU A 492 -8.93 -3.44 -4.76
N PHE A 493 -10.12 -3.30 -4.14
CA PHE A 493 -10.70 -2.01 -3.73
C PHE A 493 -11.06 -2.04 -2.25
N VAL A 494 -10.05 -1.86 -1.41
CA VAL A 494 -10.15 -1.63 0.04
C VAL A 494 -9.29 -0.42 0.38
#